data_AF-A0AB37M2J7-F1
#
_entry.id   AF-A0AB37M2J7-F1
#
_cell.length_a   1.000
_cell.length_b   1.000
_cell.length_c   1.000
_cell.angle_alpha   90.00
_cell.angle_beta   90.00
_cell.angle_gamma   90.00
#
_symmetry.space_group_name_H-M   'P 1'
#
loop_
_entity.id
_entity.type
_entity.pdbx_description
1 polymer ?
#
loop_
_entity_poly.entity_id
_entity_poly.type
_entity_poly.pdbx_seq_one_letter_code
_entity_poly.pdbx_strand_id
1 'polypeptide(L)' 'MLHIGYFLGYPYDDVHEFIVQHGENYKVFGAWKVYTNVGQALATFESYRACTQRLTHIYQHGHSLAKLAQATR' A
#
# COMPACT_ATOMS: atom_id res chain seq x y z
N MET A 1 1.30 -15.97 -11.75
CA MET A 1 1.40 -14.53 -11.46
C MET A 1 0.43 -14.05 -10.38
N LEU A 2 -0.84 -14.49 -10.35
CA LEU A 2 -1.80 -14.12 -9.29
C LEU A 2 -1.33 -14.39 -7.85
N HIS A 3 -0.63 -15.50 -7.60
CA HIS A 3 -0.17 -15.86 -6.25
C HIS A 3 0.77 -14.84 -5.61
N ILE A 4 1.56 -14.10 -6.40
CA ILE A 4 2.51 -13.12 -5.86
C ILE A 4 1.77 -11.85 -5.40
N GLY A 5 0.73 -11.43 -6.12
CA GLY A 5 -0.07 -10.27 -5.76
C GLY A 5 -0.85 -10.48 -4.45
N TYR A 6 -1.40 -11.68 -4.25
CA TYR A 6 -2.04 -12.06 -3.00
C TYR A 6 -1.05 -12.09 -1.82
N PHE A 7 0.15 -12.63 -2.04
CA PHE A 7 1.20 -12.66 -1.01
C PHE A 7 1.68 -11.28 -0.59
N LEU A 8 1.61 -10.28 -1.48
CA LEU A 8 1.92 -8.88 -1.21
C LEU A 8 0.76 -8.13 -0.51
N GLY A 9 -0.36 -8.79 -0.26
CA GLY A 9 -1.54 -8.19 0.38
C GLY A 9 -2.38 -7.33 -0.57
N TYR A 10 -2.18 -7.42 -1.88
CA TYR A 10 -3.04 -6.73 -2.83
C TYR A 10 -4.37 -7.47 -2.98
N PRO A 11 -5.49 -6.73 -3.09
CA PRO A 11 -6.79 -7.35 -3.29
C PRO A 11 -6.81 -8.14 -4.60
N TYR A 12 -7.40 -9.33 -4.55
CA TYR A 12 -7.46 -10.27 -5.68
C TYR A 12 -7.97 -9.59 -6.96
N ASP A 13 -9.01 -8.77 -6.84
CA ASP A 13 -9.64 -8.08 -7.97
C ASP A 13 -8.69 -7.11 -8.69
N ASP A 14 -7.86 -6.36 -7.96
CA ASP A 14 -6.88 -5.46 -8.57
C ASP A 14 -5.73 -6.24 -9.21
N VAL A 15 -5.33 -7.38 -8.66
CA VAL A 15 -4.30 -8.25 -9.25
C VAL A 15 -4.83 -8.91 -10.53
N HIS A 16 -6.08 -9.36 -10.50
CA HIS A 16 -6.74 -9.95 -11.66
C HIS A 16 -6.89 -8.93 -12.80
N GLU A 17 -7.42 -7.74 -12.49
CA GLU A 17 -7.55 -6.65 -13.46
C GLU A 17 -6.20 -6.14 -13.97
N PHE A 18 -5.15 -6.10 -13.14
CA PHE A 18 -3.81 -5.77 -13.60
C PHE A 18 -3.31 -6.75 -14.67
N ILE A 19 -3.60 -8.05 -14.52
CA ILE A 19 -3.22 -9.07 -15.50
C ILE A 19 -4.08 -8.93 -16.77
N VAL A 20 -5.40 -8.78 -16.62
CA VAL A 20 -6.35 -8.68 -17.75
C VAL A 20 -6.10 -7.41 -18.57
N GLN A 21 -5.86 -6.28 -17.90
CA GLN A 21 -5.63 -4.99 -18.55
C GLN A 21 -4.14 -4.75 -18.85
N HIS A 22 -3.27 -5.77 -18.69
CA HIS A 22 -1.83 -5.68 -18.94
C HIS A 22 -1.13 -4.49 -18.24
N GLY A 23 -1.65 -4.07 -17.09
CA GLY A 23 -1.15 -2.91 -16.36
C GLY A 23 -1.64 -1.54 -16.85
N GLU A 24 -2.58 -1.49 -17.80
CA GLU A 24 -3.15 -0.25 -18.38
C GLU A 24 -4.55 0.07 -17.84
N ASN A 25 -5.06 1.29 -18.07
CA ASN A 25 -6.45 1.70 -17.75
C ASN A 25 -6.86 1.51 -16.26
N TYR A 26 -5.91 1.82 -15.37
CA TYR A 26 -6.14 1.91 -13.93
C TYR A 26 -6.99 3.15 -13.58
N LYS A 27 -7.85 3.03 -12.56
CA LYS A 27 -8.71 4.14 -12.10
C LYS A 27 -7.94 5.13 -11.25
N VAL A 28 -7.09 4.63 -10.36
CA VAL A 28 -6.29 5.44 -9.44
C VAL A 28 -4.90 4.81 -9.28
N PHE A 29 -3.89 5.66 -9.15
CA PHE A 29 -2.52 5.27 -8.90
C PHE A 29 -2.04 5.81 -7.55
N GLY A 30 -1.60 4.92 -6.67
CA GLY A 30 -1.01 5.26 -5.37
C GLY A 30 0.11 4.28 -5.01
N ALA A 31 -0.02 3.56 -3.89
CA ALA A 31 0.96 2.51 -3.54
C ALA A 31 0.90 1.30 -4.52
N TRP A 32 -0.25 1.08 -5.16
CA TRP A 32 -0.40 0.19 -6.32
C TRP A 32 -1.39 0.80 -7.33
N LYS A 33 -1.52 0.17 -8.51
CA LYS A 33 -2.52 0.52 -9.53
C LYS A 33 -3.87 -0.08 -9.15
N VAL A 34 -4.88 0.76 -8.94
CA VAL A 34 -6.23 0.35 -8.50
C VAL A 34 -7.17 0.30 -9.69
N TYR A 35 -7.88 -0.82 -9.83
CA TYR A 35 -8.74 -1.11 -10.97
C TYR A 35 -10.22 -1.20 -10.58
N THR A 36 -10.50 -1.73 -9.39
CA THR A 36 -11.87 -1.95 -8.93
C THR A 36 -12.25 -1.03 -7.78
N ASN A 37 -11.79 -1.32 -6.57
CA ASN A 37 -12.22 -0.68 -5.33
C ASN A 37 -11.38 0.54 -4.96
N VAL A 38 -11.58 1.62 -5.72
CA VAL A 38 -10.91 2.92 -5.47
C VAL A 38 -11.09 3.40 -4.03
N GLY A 39 -12.30 3.31 -3.48
CA GLY A 39 -12.57 3.78 -2.10
C GLY A 39 -11.77 3.01 -1.04
N GLN A 40 -11.73 1.67 -1.13
CA GLN A 40 -10.99 0.84 -0.19
C GLN A 40 -9.47 1.00 -0.36
N ALA A 41 -9.00 1.14 -1.60
CA ALA A 41 -7.59 1.38 -1.88
C ALA A 41 -7.14 2.75 -1.37
N LEU A 42 -7.96 3.80 -1.56
CA LEU A 42 -7.70 5.13 -0.99
C LEU A 42 -7.65 5.08 0.55
N ALA A 43 -8.57 4.38 1.21
CA ALA A 43 -8.52 4.21 2.66
C ALA A 43 -7.23 3.51 3.13
N THR A 44 -6.75 2.54 2.35
CA THR A 44 -5.47 1.86 2.61
C THR A 44 -4.28 2.80 2.38
N PHE A 45 -4.29 3.60 1.31
CA PHE A 45 -3.27 4.61 1.05
C PHE A 45 -3.22 5.67 2.15
N GLU A 46 -4.38 6.12 2.64
CA GLU A 46 -4.45 7.04 3.78
C GLU A 46 -3.89 6.41 5.05
N SER A 47 -4.18 5.14 5.32
CA SER A 47 -3.58 4.41 6.45
C SER A 47 -2.06 4.32 6.33
N TYR A 48 -1.54 4.04 5.12
CA TYR A 48 -0.10 4.06 4.86
C TYR A 48 0.49 5.46 5.01
N ARG A 49 -0.18 6.52 4.53
CA ARG A 49 0.26 7.91 4.71
C ARG A 49 0.30 8.29 6.17
N ALA A 50 -0.73 7.96 6.95
CA ALA A 50 -0.78 8.24 8.38
C ALA A 50 0.34 7.52 9.15
N CYS A 51 0.57 6.24 8.84
CA CYS A 51 1.68 5.48 9.42
C CYS A 51 3.04 6.10 9.03
N THR A 52 3.22 6.40 7.74
CA THR A 52 4.45 7.04 7.22
C THR A 52 4.70 8.40 7.88
N GLN A 53 3.67 9.23 8.03
CA GLN A 53 3.77 10.52 8.71
C GLN A 53 4.17 10.35 10.17
N ARG A 54 3.57 9.39 10.89
CA ARG A 54 3.93 9.11 12.29
C ARG A 54 5.38 8.64 12.40
N LEU A 55 5.81 7.71 11.55
CA LEU A 55 7.21 7.26 11.51
C LEU A 55 8.16 8.41 11.15
N THR A 56 7.81 9.24 10.17
CA THR A 56 8.61 10.39 9.73
C THR A 56 8.76 11.41 10.85
N HIS A 57 7.69 11.71 11.57
CA HIS A 57 7.70 12.62 12.71
C HIS A 57 8.62 12.11 13.83
N ILE A 58 8.53 10.83 14.17
CA ILE A 58 9.39 10.23 15.21
C ILE A 58 10.86 10.16 14.74
N TYR A 59 11.09 9.90 13.45
CA TYR A 59 12.42 9.92 12.85
C TYR A 59 13.04 11.32 12.86
N GLN A 60 12.27 12.36 12.52
CA GLN A 60 12.70 13.76 12.58
C GLN A 60 13.04 14.21 14.01
N HIS A 61 12.40 13.60 15.02
CA HIS A 61 12.72 13.81 16.44
C HIS A 61 13.96 13.01 16.93
N GLY A 62 14.74 12.40 16.02
CA GLY A 62 16.04 11.80 16.33
C GLY A 62 15.99 10.32 16.76
N HIS A 63 14.83 9.67 16.65
CA HIS A 63 14.72 8.23 16.90
C HIS A 63 15.02 7.43 15.63
N SER A 64 15.97 6.51 15.71
CA SER A 64 16.34 5.66 14.58
C SER A 64 15.18 4.75 14.15
N LEU A 65 15.03 4.54 12.84
CA LEU A 65 13.99 3.69 12.23
C LEU A 65 13.93 2.28 12.86
N ALA A 66 15.09 1.78 13.29
CA ALA A 66 15.23 0.48 13.97
C ALA A 66 14.47 0.40 15.31
N LYS A 67 14.35 1.51 16.05
CA LYS A 67 13.66 1.55 17.35
C LYS A 67 12.14 1.56 17.17
N LEU A 68 11.65 2.15 16.07
CA LEU A 68 10.24 2.15 15.69
C LEU A 68 9.75 0.77 15.25
N ALA A 69 10.56 0.06 14.47
CA ALA A 69 10.24 -1.30 14.02
C ALA A 69 10.09 -2.31 15.19
N GLN A 70 10.79 -2.08 16.30
CA GLN A 70 10.70 -2.93 17.50
C GLN A 70 9.49 -2.62 18.39
N ALA A 71 8.93 -1.40 18.31
CA ALA A 71 7.82 -0.97 19.17
C ALA A 71 6.44 -1.44 18.69
N THR A 72 6.36 -2.13 17.54
CA THR A 72 5.10 -2.59 16.94
C THR A 72 4.90 -4.10 17.17
N ARG A 73 5.37 -4.62 18.31
CA ARG A 73 5.29 -6.04 18.68
C ARG A 73 4.13 -6.32 19.62
#